data_AF-A0A8T3B3Z2-F1
#
_entry.id   AF-A0A8T3B3Z2-F1
#
_cell.length_a   1.000
_cell.length_b   1.000
_cell.length_c   1.000
_cell.angle_alpha   90.00
_cell.angle_beta   90.00
_cell.angle_gamma   90.00
#
_symmetry.space_group_name_H-M   'P 1'
#
loop_
_entity.id
_entity.type
_entity.pdbx_description
1 polymer ?
#
loop_
_entity_poly.entity_id
_entity_poly.type
_entity_poly.pdbx_seq_one_letter_code
_entity_poly.pdbx_strand_id
1 'polypeptide(L)'
;MVHNKAHDQTVDNWTLGILCYEFLYGVPPFEAEDKYDTFRRILKVDVVFPSAPFVSPEAKDLISKLLVKDSSKRLSLQNFGASMDS
;
A
#
# COMPACT_ATOMS: atom_id res chain seq x y z
N MET A 1 7.38 31.87 -8.74
CA MET A 1 7.80 30.53 -9.19
C MET A 1 7.77 29.59 -8.00
N VAL A 2 6.70 28.79 -7.89
CA VAL A 2 6.59 27.74 -6.87
C VAL A 2 7.69 26.71 -7.12
N HIS A 3 8.45 26.40 -6.07
CA HIS A 3 9.50 25.39 -6.13
C HIS A 3 8.86 24.02 -6.29
N ASN A 4 9.02 23.43 -7.49
CA ASN A 4 8.64 22.07 -7.84
C ASN A 4 9.58 21.07 -7.14
N LYS A 5 9.51 21.00 -5.80
CA LYS A 5 10.03 19.84 -5.08
C LYS A 5 9.16 18.67 -5.53
N ALA A 6 9.78 17.64 -6.08
CA ALA A 6 9.16 16.37 -6.43
C ALA A 6 8.18 15.94 -5.33
N HIS A 7 6.90 16.29 -5.52
CA HIS A 7 5.84 15.92 -4.60
C HIS A 7 5.69 14.41 -4.71
N ASP A 8 6.20 13.70 -3.71
CA ASP A 8 5.43 12.76 -2.92
C ASP A 8 4.65 11.63 -3.62
N GLN A 9 4.99 11.27 -4.86
CA GLN A 9 4.36 10.15 -5.59
C GLN A 9 4.47 8.81 -4.83
N THR A 10 5.43 8.68 -3.92
CA THR A 10 5.51 7.51 -3.04
C THR A 10 4.33 7.45 -2.06
N VAL A 11 3.87 8.58 -1.53
CA VAL A 11 2.70 8.65 -0.64
C VAL A 11 1.42 8.24 -1.36
N ASP A 12 1.31 8.51 -2.67
CA ASP A 12 0.18 8.04 -3.48
C ASP A 12 0.11 6.51 -3.57
N ASN A 13 1.26 5.83 -3.72
CA ASN A 13 1.31 4.35 -3.76
C ASN A 13 0.94 3.71 -2.41
N TRP A 14 1.25 4.37 -1.29
CA TRP A 14 0.84 3.89 0.02
C TRP A 14 -0.67 3.92 0.16
N THR A 15 -1.29 5.06 -0.16
CA THR A 15 -2.75 5.22 -0.13
C THR A 15 -3.44 4.24 -1.08
N LEU A 16 -2.87 3.99 -2.26
CA LEU A 16 -3.36 2.95 -3.18
C LEU A 16 -3.34 1.56 -2.54
N GLY A 17 -2.27 1.19 -1.82
CA GLY A 17 -2.19 -0.08 -1.09
C GLY A 17 -3.27 -0.22 -0.02
N ILE A 18 -3.59 0.87 0.70
CA ILE A 18 -4.70 0.90 1.67
C ILE A 18 -6.03 0.64 0.97
N LEU A 19 -6.31 1.38 -0.11
CA LEU A 19 -7.56 1.26 -0.86
C LEU A 19 -7.73 -0.11 -1.52
N CYS A 20 -6.66 -0.68 -2.09
CA CYS A 20 -6.70 -2.04 -2.64
C CYS A 20 -7.06 -3.08 -1.57
N TYR A 21 -6.50 -2.96 -0.37
CA TYR A 21 -6.88 -3.84 0.73
C TYR A 21 -8.36 -3.64 1.10
N GLU A 22 -8.80 -2.40 1.26
CA GLU A 22 -10.16 -2.07 1.67
C GLU A 22 -11.20 -2.53 0.64
N PHE A 23 -10.93 -2.43 -0.66
CA PHE A 23 -11.82 -2.94 -1.70
C PHE A 23 -11.95 -4.47 -1.69
N LEU A 24 -10.93 -5.20 -1.26
CA LEU A 24 -10.93 -6.66 -1.25
C LEU A 24 -11.47 -7.25 0.05
N TYR A 25 -11.23 -6.60 1.20
CA TYR A 25 -11.61 -7.09 2.52
C TYR A 25 -12.75 -6.30 3.17
N GLY A 26 -13.12 -5.14 2.62
CA GLY A 26 -14.20 -4.28 3.12
C GLY A 26 -13.85 -3.46 4.36
N VAL A 27 -12.62 -3.56 4.88
CA VAL A 27 -12.15 -2.84 6.07
C VAL A 27 -10.72 -2.34 5.89
N PRO A 28 -10.29 -1.27 6.56
CA PRO A 28 -8.91 -0.79 6.48
C PRO A 28 -7.90 -1.80 7.06
N PRO A 29 -6.68 -1.92 6.49
CA PRO A 29 -5.70 -2.93 6.89
C PRO A 29 -5.18 -2.80 8.33
N PHE A 30 -5.19 -1.57 8.88
CA PHE A 30 -4.61 -1.26 10.19
C PHE A 30 -5.65 -0.92 11.26
N GLU A 31 -6.94 -0.98 10.94
CA GLU A 31 -8.01 -0.66 11.88
C GLU A 31 -7.96 -1.58 13.10
N ALA A 32 -8.02 -0.99 14.28
CA ALA A 32 -8.12 -1.66 15.57
C ALA A 32 -9.15 -0.92 16.43
N GLU A 33 -9.62 -1.58 17.50
CA GLU A 33 -10.60 -1.01 18.43
C GLU A 33 -10.07 0.28 19.08
N ASP A 34 -8.78 0.31 19.43
CA ASP A 34 -8.12 1.48 19.99
C ASP A 34 -7.25 2.23 18.95
N LYS A 35 -7.28 3.57 19.04
CA LYS A 35 -6.51 4.44 18.13
C LYS A 35 -5.01 4.26 18.31
N TYR A 36 -4.52 4.06 19.53
CA TYR A 36 -3.11 3.81 19.82
C TYR A 36 -2.64 2.54 19.11
N ASP A 37 -3.44 1.47 19.14
CA ASP A 37 -3.11 0.23 18.44
C ASP A 37 -3.14 0.40 16.92
N THR A 38 -4.10 1.15 16.39
CA THR A 38 -4.14 1.52 14.97
C THR A 38 -2.84 2.24 14.57
N PHE A 39 -2.44 3.27 15.32
CA PHE A 39 -1.17 3.98 15.07
C PHE A 39 0.04 3.06 15.17
N ARG A 40 0.09 2.18 16.16
CA ARG A 40 1.18 1.21 16.33
C ARG A 40 1.30 0.28 15.13
N ARG A 41 0.18 -0.20 14.58
CA ARG A 41 0.14 -1.06 13.40
C ARG A 41 0.59 -0.33 12.14
N ILE A 42 0.19 0.94 11.98
CA ILE A 42 0.67 1.80 10.88
C ILE A 42 2.19 1.97 10.94
N LEU A 43 2.76 2.29 12.11
CA LEU A 43 4.21 2.51 12.28
C LEU A 43 5.04 1.24 12.05
N LYS A 44 4.46 0.05 12.31
CA LYS A 44 5.08 -1.25 12.08
C LYS A 44 4.80 -1.83 10.70
N VAL A 45 3.82 -1.28 9.98
CA VAL A 45 3.31 -1.83 8.72
C VAL A 45 2.82 -3.28 8.92
N ASP A 46 2.08 -3.47 10.01
CA ASP A 46 1.58 -4.78 10.44
C ASP A 46 0.26 -5.14 9.73
N VAL A 47 0.40 -5.49 8.46
CA VAL A 47 -0.71 -5.90 7.58
C VAL A 47 -0.98 -7.39 7.77
N VAL A 48 -2.23 -7.73 8.06
CA VAL A 48 -2.70 -9.13 8.18
C VAL A 48 -3.64 -9.41 7.03
N PHE A 49 -3.51 -10.56 6.38
CA PHE A 49 -4.43 -11.02 5.34
C PHE A 49 -5.30 -12.16 5.87
N PRO A 50 -6.58 -11.91 6.21
CA PRO A 50 -7.51 -12.96 6.61
C PRO A 50 -7.62 -14.09 5.58
N SER A 51 -8.03 -15.28 6.03
CA SER A 51 -8.29 -16.42 5.14
C SER A 51 -9.58 -16.28 4.33
N ALA A 52 -10.50 -15.40 4.75
CA ALA A 52 -11.75 -15.10 4.07
C ALA A 52 -11.97 -13.57 4.01
N PRO A 53 -12.44 -13.01 2.88
CA PRO A 53 -12.69 -13.69 1.60
C PRO A 53 -11.41 -14.22 0.95
N PHE A 54 -11.54 -15.17 0.01
CA PHE A 54 -10.39 -15.62 -0.76
C PHE A 54 -9.88 -14.47 -1.63
N VAL A 55 -8.62 -14.12 -1.44
CA VAL A 55 -7.90 -13.14 -2.25
C VAL A 55 -6.67 -13.83 -2.83
N SER A 56 -6.48 -13.67 -4.13
CA SER A 56 -5.38 -14.28 -4.89
C SER A 56 -4.01 -13.90 -4.30
N PRO A 57 -3.02 -14.82 -4.29
CA PRO A 57 -1.66 -14.54 -3.85
C PRO A 57 -1.04 -13.30 -4.52
N GLU A 58 -1.32 -13.07 -5.80
CA GLU A 58 -0.80 -11.96 -6.60
C GLU A 58 -1.30 -10.60 -6.09
N ALA A 59 -2.58 -10.54 -5.70
CA ALA A 59 -3.15 -9.33 -5.09
C ALA A 59 -2.56 -9.05 -3.71
N LYS A 60 -2.33 -10.09 -2.89
CA LYS A 60 -1.66 -9.94 -1.59
C LYS A 60 -0.22 -9.47 -1.75
N ASP A 61 0.51 -10.00 -2.74
CA ASP A 61 1.87 -9.58 -3.09
C ASP A 61 1.91 -8.12 -3.55
N LEU A 62 0.98 -7.70 -4.43
CA LEU A 62 0.86 -6.31 -4.86
C LEU A 62 0.63 -5.37 -3.67
N ILE A 63 -0.33 -5.67 -2.80
CA ILE A 63 -0.61 -4.87 -1.59
C ILE A 63 0.63 -4.80 -0.69
N SER A 64 1.34 -5.91 -0.50
CA SER A 64 2.55 -5.96 0.32
C SER A 64 3.69 -5.09 -0.25
N LYS A 65 3.78 -4.98 -1.59
CA LYS A 65 4.77 -4.13 -2.28
C LYS A 65 4.39 -2.64 -2.31
N LEU A 66 3.10 -2.33 -2.19
CA LEU A 66 2.60 -0.96 -2.05
C LEU A 66 2.76 -0.46 -0.60
N LEU A 67 2.45 -1.32 0.38
CA LEU A 67 2.56 -1.06 1.81
C LEU A 67 3.96 -1.39 2.33
N VAL A 68 4.98 -0.70 1.81
CA VAL A 68 6.38 -0.84 2.27
C VAL A 68 6.77 0.36 3.13
N LYS A 69 7.37 0.08 4.29
CA LYS A 69 7.80 1.09 5.29
C LYS A 69 8.87 2.04 4.74
N ASP A 70 9.81 1.50 3.98
CA ASP A 70 10.87 2.25 3.33
C ASP A 70 10.37 2.73 1.96
N SER A 71 10.15 4.04 1.81
CA SER A 71 9.67 4.63 0.56
C SER A 71 10.63 4.41 -0.60
N SER A 72 11.93 4.16 -0.35
CA SER A 72 12.93 3.86 -1.40
C SER A 72 12.80 2.45 -1.98
N LYS A 73 12.14 1.53 -1.25
CA LYS A 73 11.88 0.14 -1.66
C LYS A 73 10.44 -0.06 -2.14
N ARG A 74 9.62 0.98 -2.10
CA ARG A 74 8.22 0.95 -2.53
C ARG A 74 8.16 0.81 -4.05
N LEU A 75 7.27 -0.05 -4.54
CA LEU A 75 7.11 -0.27 -5.97
C LEU A 75 6.78 1.05 -6.68
N SER A 76 7.55 1.38 -7.73
CA SER A 76 7.29 2.52 -8.60
C SER A 76 6.41 2.10 -9.76
N LEU A 77 5.23 2.71 -9.90
CA LEU A 77 4.29 2.43 -10.99
C LEU A 77 4.78 2.95 -12.36
N GLN A 78 5.86 3.74 -12.40
CA GLN A 78 6.42 4.26 -13.67
C GLN A 78 7.00 3.15 -14.56
N ASN A 79 7.45 2.03 -13.99
CA ASN A 79 8.09 0.94 -14.75
C ASN A 79 7.09 -0.11 -15.28
N PHE A 80 5.80 0.01 -14.99
CA PHE A 80 4.80 -0.93 -15.49
C PHE A 80 4.39 -0.67 -16.95
N GLY A 81 4.67 0.52 -17.50
CA GLY A 81 4.30 0.91 -18.86
C GLY A 81 5.42 0.83 -19.91
N ALA A 82 6.68 0.63 -19.50
CA ALA A 82 7.86 0.66 -20.38
C ALA A 82 8.35 -0.73 -20.84
N SER A 83 7.53 -1.77 -20.66
CA SER A 83 7.83 -3.13 -21.11
C SER A 83 6.80 -3.67 -22.11
N MET A 84 5.87 -2.82 -22.57
CA MET A 84 4.93 -3.14 -23.66
C MET A 84 5.40 -2.60 -25.02
N ASP A 85 6.57 -1.96 -25.08
CA ASP A 85 7.25 -1.52 -26.29
C ASP A 85 8.57 -2.28 -26.52
N SER A 86 8.50 -3.61 -26.66
CA SER A 86 9.58 -4.42 -27.24
C SER A 86 9.04 -5.66 -27.92
#